data_AF-A0A0D2A071-F1
#
_entry.id   AF-A0A0D2A071-F1
#
_cell.length_a   1.000
_cell.length_b   1.000
_cell.length_c   1.000
_cell.angle_alpha   90.00
_cell.angle_beta   90.00
_cell.angle_gamma   90.00
#
_symmetry.space_group_name_H-M   'P 1'
#
loop_
_entity.id
_entity.type
_entity.pdbx_description
1 polymer ?
#
loop_
_entity_poly.entity_id
_entity_poly.type
_entity_poly.pdbx_seq_one_letter_code
_entity_poly.pdbx_strand_id
1 'polypeptide(L)'
;MAGQAPYSPPECTSTSNVGRGSRDCEIDYYHQNFLKEESRLFSTKTDEVETLYLPSGASESAGLQQRIGKWDQDNANDGGFFLHVIRQEYSWGRLLISPSSLQSLISHHHIFPQFYALIGGFGFKTSEDDKVWDGYHSNARTVRSSENMNVEFECCYSIRYVHLNGRNSKNPWSLRQIGVYHKAKNAGKDSVWILVQPPGTLYKQWKSKMEFTPPDEASFKGRDVDLHLSILSVTLNNWDHHIEYLRNELSELEDKACFSRVGMEKPHDYSVAFSDKQKLQRFREKLLRYEGVLKATVTVIESLKSHFRHFSGSLSVDEQDLNLMEFDNFSRTCKRHQQSIAILLQRMVGIDQLLSKILELRNDYAVVQLNQAMQNSLCMLNQISAQNADVAEQGRMEANTLTLLTIIATMYLPASLLATLFSSNLIQLVEDGNPSAQSGPTHFRLASQFWMYALLTAVMTMMTLLPTFLVSKLKKFKSNFTA
;
A
#
# COMPACT_ATOMS: atom_id res chain seq x y z
N MET A 1 -0.49 5.01 16.29
CA MET A 1 -0.13 6.38 15.85
C MET A 1 -1.21 7.31 16.36
N ALA A 2 -0.88 8.12 17.37
CA ALA A 2 -1.83 8.99 18.04
C ALA A 2 -2.29 10.10 17.07
N GLY A 3 -3.60 10.30 16.96
CA GLY A 3 -4.18 11.38 16.17
C GLY A 3 -3.74 12.74 16.73
N GLN A 4 -3.17 13.59 15.88
CA GLN A 4 -3.00 15.00 16.18
C GLN A 4 -4.38 15.62 16.45
N ALA A 5 -4.51 16.24 17.63
CA ALA A 5 -5.65 17.10 17.95
C ALA A 5 -5.78 18.22 16.88
N PRO A 6 -7.00 18.68 16.58
CA PRO A 6 -7.21 19.69 15.57
C PRO A 6 -6.52 21.01 15.96
N TYR A 7 -6.12 21.76 14.93
CA TYR A 7 -5.54 23.10 14.95
C TYR A 7 -6.31 24.07 15.86
N SER A 8 -6.01 24.06 17.16
CA SER A 8 -6.48 25.06 18.12
C SER A 8 -5.36 26.08 18.35
N PRO A 9 -5.65 27.40 18.34
CA PRO A 9 -4.67 28.41 18.72
C PRO A 9 -4.21 28.19 20.18
N PRO A 10 -2.94 28.48 20.52
CA PRO A 10 -2.49 28.44 21.91
C PRO A 10 -3.23 29.48 22.77
N GLU A 11 -3.51 29.17 24.03
CA GLU A 11 -4.10 30.13 24.97
C GLU A 11 -3.16 31.33 25.17
N CYS A 12 -3.52 32.51 24.64
CA CYS A 12 -2.71 33.72 24.75
C CYS A 12 -2.74 34.24 26.21
N THR A 13 -1.69 33.96 26.97
CA THR A 13 -1.47 34.50 28.33
C THR A 13 -0.97 35.96 28.24
N SER A 14 -1.90 36.91 28.11
CA SER A 14 -1.58 38.32 28.38
C SER A 14 -2.68 39.00 29.19
N THR A 15 -2.31 39.41 30.40
CA THR A 15 -3.14 40.16 31.34
C THR A 15 -3.14 41.65 30.96
N SER A 16 -3.87 42.02 29.91
CA SER A 16 -4.46 43.37 29.75
C SER A 16 -5.35 43.42 28.50
N ASN A 17 -6.59 43.93 28.65
CA ASN A 17 -7.61 44.07 27.59
C ASN A 17 -8.03 42.77 26.87
N VAL A 18 -8.59 41.86 27.67
CA VAL A 18 -8.94 40.46 27.38
C VAL A 18 -9.84 40.23 26.15
N GLY A 19 -10.60 41.22 25.67
CA GLY A 19 -11.52 41.04 24.53
C GLY A 19 -10.95 41.35 23.14
N ARG A 20 -10.04 42.34 23.03
CA ARG A 20 -9.52 42.82 21.74
C ARG A 20 -8.18 42.16 21.41
N GLY A 21 -7.26 42.12 22.39
CA GLY A 21 -5.95 41.49 22.23
C GLY A 21 -6.02 39.98 21.97
N SER A 22 -7.04 39.28 22.50
CA SER A 22 -7.25 37.84 22.25
C SER A 22 -7.69 37.54 20.81
N ARG A 23 -8.57 38.37 20.24
CA ARG A 23 -9.01 38.23 18.84
C ARG A 23 -7.91 38.56 17.85
N ASP A 24 -7.13 39.60 18.14
CA ASP A 24 -6.00 39.99 17.29
C ASP A 24 -4.91 38.88 17.30
N CYS A 25 -4.63 38.28 18.46
CA CYS A 25 -3.73 37.11 18.62
C CYS A 25 -4.21 35.90 17.79
N GLU A 26 -5.52 35.62 17.80
CA GLU A 26 -6.12 34.50 17.04
C GLU A 26 -6.07 34.76 15.52
N ILE A 27 -6.38 35.98 15.08
CA ILE A 27 -6.27 36.40 13.67
C ILE A 27 -4.83 36.23 13.19
N ASP A 28 -3.86 36.72 13.96
CA ASP A 28 -2.43 36.63 13.63
C ASP A 28 -1.96 35.18 13.54
N TYR A 29 -2.44 34.29 14.42
CA TYR A 29 -2.13 32.87 14.36
C TYR A 29 -2.60 32.23 13.05
N TYR A 30 -3.88 32.43 12.69
CA TYR A 30 -4.44 31.88 11.46
C TYR A 30 -3.76 32.47 10.22
N HIS A 31 -3.53 33.79 10.21
CA HIS A 31 -2.90 34.49 9.10
C HIS A 31 -1.43 34.04 8.90
N GLN A 32 -0.63 33.94 9.97
CA GLN A 32 0.75 33.47 9.87
C GLN A 32 0.83 32.01 9.39
N ASN A 33 -0.06 31.15 9.85
CA ASN A 33 -0.08 29.76 9.42
C ASN A 33 -0.53 29.63 7.94
N PHE A 34 -1.43 30.52 7.52
CA PHE A 34 -1.91 30.62 6.15
C PHE A 34 -0.79 31.07 5.18
N LEU A 35 0.01 32.08 5.55
CA LEU A 35 1.15 32.53 4.74
C LEU A 35 2.21 31.44 4.52
N LYS A 36 2.42 30.55 5.49
CA LYS A 36 3.37 29.43 5.34
C LYS A 36 2.94 28.42 4.27
N GLU A 37 1.64 28.34 3.98
CA GLU A 37 1.03 27.36 3.10
C GLU A 37 0.64 27.97 1.73
N GLU A 38 1.00 29.23 1.47
CA GLU A 38 0.59 30.00 0.30
C GLU A 38 0.88 29.28 -1.03
N SER A 39 2.11 28.79 -1.19
CA SER A 39 2.55 28.07 -2.40
C SER A 39 1.83 26.74 -2.64
N ARG A 40 1.19 26.18 -1.61
CA ARG A 40 0.36 24.96 -1.71
C ARG A 40 -1.08 25.33 -2.01
N LEU A 41 -1.58 26.41 -1.41
CA LEU A 41 -2.98 26.81 -1.49
C LEU A 41 -3.33 27.51 -2.81
N PHE A 42 -2.48 28.43 -3.30
CA PHE A 42 -2.87 29.38 -4.34
C PHE A 42 -2.14 29.17 -5.66
N SER A 43 -2.90 29.13 -6.75
CA SER A 43 -2.29 29.13 -8.08
C SER A 43 -1.71 30.51 -8.35
N THR A 44 -0.62 30.57 -9.11
CA THR A 44 -0.10 31.82 -9.68
C THR A 44 -0.90 32.28 -10.89
N LYS A 45 -1.88 31.48 -11.32
CA LYS A 45 -2.81 31.80 -12.41
C LYS A 45 -3.90 32.74 -11.91
N THR A 46 -4.58 33.35 -12.89
CA THR A 46 -5.63 34.36 -12.77
C THR A 46 -6.65 34.12 -11.64
N ASP A 47 -7.12 35.23 -11.06
CA ASP A 47 -8.21 35.23 -10.07
C ASP A 47 -9.55 34.93 -10.74
N GLU A 48 -10.08 33.73 -10.49
CA GLU A 48 -11.34 33.23 -11.04
C GLU A 48 -12.37 33.03 -9.91
N VAL A 49 -12.67 34.12 -9.19
CA VAL A 49 -13.77 34.14 -8.22
C VAL A 49 -15.06 34.52 -8.94
N GLU A 50 -16.02 33.61 -8.95
CA GLU A 50 -17.37 33.92 -9.45
C GLU A 50 -18.21 34.47 -8.30
N THR A 51 -18.74 35.68 -8.45
CA THR A 51 -19.65 36.28 -7.48
C THR A 51 -21.02 36.50 -8.11
N LEU A 52 -22.07 36.10 -7.40
CA LEU A 52 -23.45 36.48 -7.66
C LEU A 52 -23.92 37.39 -6.51
N TYR A 53 -24.54 38.52 -6.85
CA TYR A 53 -25.07 39.46 -5.87
C TYR A 53 -26.54 39.71 -6.15
N LEU A 54 -27.38 39.67 -5.12
CA LEU A 54 -28.80 40.01 -5.17
C LEU A 54 -29.09 41.11 -4.14
N PRO A 55 -29.37 42.35 -4.56
CA PRO A 55 -29.60 43.47 -3.64
C PRO A 55 -30.87 43.31 -2.81
N SER A 56 -30.82 43.78 -1.56
CA SER A 56 -31.98 43.86 -0.67
C SER A 56 -32.90 44.99 -1.11
N GLY A 57 -34.13 44.68 -1.55
CA GLY A 57 -35.13 45.68 -1.93
C GLY A 57 -35.22 46.06 -3.42
N ALA A 58 -34.67 45.26 -4.35
CA ALA A 58 -34.86 45.52 -5.78
C ALA A 58 -36.35 45.40 -6.20
N SER A 59 -36.90 46.50 -6.74
CA SER A 59 -38.22 46.55 -7.37
C SER A 59 -38.30 45.57 -8.56
N GLU A 60 -39.49 44.99 -8.80
CA GLU A 60 -39.83 44.06 -9.89
C GLU A 60 -39.40 44.52 -11.31
N SER A 61 -39.04 45.80 -11.48
CA SER A 61 -38.74 46.45 -12.76
C SER A 61 -37.27 46.38 -13.20
N ALA A 62 -36.32 45.93 -12.37
CA ALA A 62 -34.92 45.78 -12.77
C ALA A 62 -34.70 44.47 -13.56
N GLY A 63 -34.22 44.58 -14.80
CA GLY A 63 -34.00 43.42 -15.68
C GLY A 63 -33.02 42.39 -15.10
N LEU A 64 -33.27 41.10 -15.35
CA LEU A 64 -32.48 39.94 -14.89
C LEU A 64 -30.96 40.06 -15.10
N GLN A 65 -30.52 40.70 -16.19
CA GLN A 65 -29.10 40.91 -16.49
C GLN A 65 -28.44 42.01 -15.64
N GLN A 66 -29.22 42.94 -15.07
CA GLN A 66 -28.73 43.98 -14.14
C GLN A 66 -28.67 43.47 -12.70
N ARG A 67 -29.33 42.33 -12.41
CA ARG A 67 -29.46 41.71 -11.09
C ARG A 67 -28.39 40.67 -10.77
N ILE A 68 -27.57 40.27 -11.74
CA ILE A 68 -26.43 39.37 -11.55
C ILE A 68 -25.21 40.09 -12.12
N GLY A 69 -24.54 40.85 -11.26
CA GLY A 69 -23.27 41.51 -11.58
C GLY A 69 -22.08 40.67 -11.11
N LYS A 70 -20.94 40.76 -11.84
CA LYS A 70 -19.66 40.44 -11.22
C LYS A 70 -19.41 41.44 -10.10
N TRP A 71 -18.88 40.96 -8.98
CA TRP A 71 -18.53 41.82 -7.85
C TRP A 71 -17.57 42.93 -8.29
N ASP A 72 -17.95 44.17 -7.99
CA ASP A 72 -17.10 45.34 -8.06
C ASP A 72 -17.06 45.95 -6.65
N GLN A 73 -15.90 46.50 -6.25
CA GLN A 73 -15.66 46.96 -4.87
C GLN A 73 -16.59 48.12 -4.45
N ASP A 74 -17.24 48.78 -5.43
CA ASP A 74 -18.12 49.93 -5.24
C ASP A 74 -19.52 49.59 -4.65
N ASN A 75 -19.94 48.31 -4.65
CA ASN A 75 -21.23 47.87 -4.06
C ASN A 75 -21.20 47.76 -2.51
N ALA A 76 -20.27 48.46 -1.86
CA ALA A 76 -19.82 48.22 -0.47
C ALA A 76 -20.85 48.51 0.64
N ASN A 77 -21.96 49.20 0.35
CA ASN A 77 -22.90 49.68 1.37
C ASN A 77 -24.31 49.07 1.27
N ASP A 78 -24.58 48.26 0.24
CA ASP A 78 -25.93 47.76 0.00
C ASP A 78 -26.12 46.36 0.59
N GLY A 79 -27.05 46.24 1.54
CA GLY A 79 -27.51 44.94 2.06
C GLY A 79 -27.99 44.02 0.93
N GLY A 80 -27.98 42.72 1.17
CA GLY A 80 -28.40 41.72 0.19
C GLY A 80 -27.76 40.35 0.35
N PHE A 81 -28.02 39.50 -0.65
CA PHE A 81 -27.49 38.15 -0.72
C PHE A 81 -26.25 38.11 -1.63
N PHE A 82 -25.14 37.63 -1.09
CA PHE A 82 -23.88 37.43 -1.81
C PHE A 82 -23.54 35.95 -1.88
N LEU A 83 -23.19 35.46 -3.06
CA LEU A 83 -22.64 34.11 -3.26
C LEU A 83 -21.31 34.22 -4.00
N HIS A 84 -20.23 33.88 -3.30
CA HIS A 84 -18.90 33.74 -3.88
C HIS A 84 -18.58 32.26 -4.10
N VAL A 85 -17.97 31.95 -5.24
CA VAL A 85 -17.51 30.60 -5.56
C VAL A 85 -16.03 30.63 -5.86
N ILE A 86 -15.28 29.88 -5.05
CA ILE A 86 -13.84 29.69 -5.20
C ILE A 86 -13.62 28.30 -5.78
N ARG A 87 -12.97 28.22 -6.94
CA ARG A 87 -12.67 26.96 -7.63
C ARG A 87 -11.22 26.52 -7.39
N GLN A 88 -10.93 25.25 -7.69
CA GLN A 88 -9.58 24.69 -7.79
C GLN A 88 -9.32 24.24 -9.23
N GLU A 89 -8.05 24.24 -9.66
CA GLU A 89 -7.62 23.74 -10.98
C GLU A 89 -8.14 22.31 -11.26
N TYR A 90 -8.12 21.48 -10.22
CA TYR A 90 -8.69 20.13 -10.17
C TYR A 90 -8.90 19.77 -8.69
N SER A 91 -9.45 18.59 -8.37
CA SER A 91 -9.84 18.23 -6.99
C SER A 91 -8.73 18.33 -5.93
N TRP A 92 -7.47 18.13 -6.32
CA TRP A 92 -6.26 18.27 -5.49
C TRP A 92 -5.33 19.38 -6.00
N GLY A 93 -5.88 20.31 -6.79
CA GLY A 93 -5.16 21.43 -7.37
C GLY A 93 -5.21 22.64 -6.46
N ARG A 94 -4.46 23.68 -6.84
CA ARG A 94 -4.47 24.94 -6.11
C ARG A 94 -5.78 25.70 -6.35
N LEU A 95 -6.15 26.55 -5.39
CA LEU A 95 -7.28 27.47 -5.48
C LEU A 95 -7.01 28.51 -6.58
N LEU A 96 -8.06 28.84 -7.32
CA LEU A 96 -8.09 29.84 -8.40
C LEU A 96 -8.48 31.21 -7.84
N ILE A 97 -7.80 31.62 -6.78
CA ILE A 97 -7.91 32.92 -6.13
C ILE A 97 -6.53 33.29 -5.60
N SER A 98 -6.13 34.55 -5.70
CA SER A 98 -4.88 35.04 -5.15
C SER A 98 -5.00 35.25 -3.64
N PRO A 99 -3.88 35.22 -2.91
CA PRO A 99 -3.87 35.55 -1.48
C PRO A 99 -4.45 36.94 -1.20
N SER A 100 -4.12 37.94 -2.02
CA SER A 100 -4.63 39.31 -1.91
C SER A 100 -6.14 39.40 -2.12
N SER A 101 -6.68 38.64 -3.09
CA SER A 101 -8.12 38.63 -3.35
C SER A 101 -8.89 37.89 -2.26
N LEU A 102 -8.35 36.78 -1.72
CA LEU A 102 -8.97 36.12 -0.57
C LEU A 102 -8.97 37.03 0.66
N GLN A 103 -7.85 37.71 0.94
CA GLN A 103 -7.74 38.65 2.05
C GLN A 103 -8.73 39.81 1.89
N SER A 104 -8.84 40.37 0.68
CA SER A 104 -9.80 41.42 0.37
C SER A 104 -11.24 40.95 0.63
N LEU A 105 -11.59 39.73 0.21
CA LEU A 105 -12.91 39.13 0.44
C LEU A 105 -13.20 38.93 1.93
N ILE A 106 -12.22 38.43 2.70
CA ILE A 106 -12.31 38.24 4.15
C ILE A 106 -12.50 39.58 4.87
N SER A 107 -11.70 40.58 4.54
CA SER A 107 -11.78 41.91 5.12
C SER A 107 -13.09 42.60 4.78
N HIS A 108 -13.55 42.49 3.52
CA HIS A 108 -14.76 43.13 3.03
C HIS A 108 -16.02 42.62 3.74
N HIS A 109 -16.19 41.29 3.85
CA HIS A 109 -17.36 40.72 4.52
C HIS A 109 -17.20 40.56 6.04
N HIS A 110 -16.07 40.98 6.62
CA HIS A 110 -15.73 40.77 8.03
C HIS A 110 -15.93 39.31 8.47
N ILE A 111 -15.28 38.41 7.74
CA ILE A 111 -15.35 36.96 7.94
C ILE A 111 -14.57 36.57 9.19
N PHE A 112 -15.14 35.70 10.04
CA PHE A 112 -14.44 35.20 11.22
C PHE A 112 -13.15 34.40 10.90
N PRO A 113 -12.12 34.47 11.76
CA PRO A 113 -10.78 33.95 11.45
C PRO A 113 -10.72 32.44 11.19
N GLN A 114 -11.62 31.67 11.79
CA GLN A 114 -11.64 30.21 11.67
C GLN A 114 -11.95 29.75 10.23
N PHE A 115 -12.43 30.64 9.35
CA PHE A 115 -12.51 30.37 7.92
C PHE A 115 -11.15 30.04 7.28
N TYR A 116 -10.03 30.57 7.80
CA TYR A 116 -8.69 30.18 7.35
C TYR A 116 -8.40 28.70 7.58
N ALA A 117 -8.92 28.09 8.65
CA ALA A 117 -8.77 26.66 8.91
C ALA A 117 -9.49 25.82 7.86
N LEU A 118 -10.70 26.23 7.46
CA LEU A 118 -11.43 25.62 6.35
C LEU A 118 -10.62 25.69 5.05
N ILE A 119 -10.14 26.88 4.68
CA ILE A 119 -9.33 27.09 3.45
C ILE A 119 -8.04 26.27 3.49
N GLY A 120 -7.40 26.14 4.65
CA GLY A 120 -6.22 25.31 4.85
C GLY A 120 -6.42 23.83 4.44
N GLY A 121 -7.66 23.33 4.49
CA GLY A 121 -8.03 21.98 4.04
C GLY A 121 -8.08 21.79 2.52
N PHE A 122 -7.91 22.85 1.72
CA PHE A 122 -7.91 22.84 0.25
C PHE A 122 -6.49 23.02 -0.32
N GLY A 123 -6.36 23.12 -1.64
CA GLY A 123 -5.09 23.34 -2.33
C GLY A 123 -4.42 22.05 -2.80
N PHE A 124 -3.14 22.18 -3.15
CA PHE A 124 -2.35 21.06 -3.64
C PHE A 124 -2.25 19.93 -2.59
N LYS A 125 -2.54 18.70 -3.01
CA LYS A 125 -2.46 17.49 -2.19
C LYS A 125 -1.71 16.39 -2.92
N THR A 126 -0.95 15.61 -2.16
CA THR A 126 -0.23 14.43 -2.68
C THR A 126 -0.96 13.12 -2.39
N SER A 127 -1.87 13.11 -1.40
CA SER A 127 -2.71 11.98 -1.05
C SER A 127 -4.08 12.43 -0.55
N GLU A 128 -5.02 11.49 -0.48
CA GLU A 128 -6.40 11.76 -0.06
C GLU A 128 -6.54 12.11 1.44
N ASP A 129 -5.58 11.66 2.25
CA ASP A 129 -5.52 11.91 3.70
C ASP A 129 -4.65 13.13 4.06
N ASP A 130 -4.09 13.81 3.05
CA ASP A 130 -3.23 14.97 3.24
C ASP A 130 -4.04 16.22 3.60
N LYS A 131 -3.69 16.86 4.72
CA LYS A 131 -4.28 18.10 5.25
C LYS A 131 -5.82 18.08 5.20
N VAL A 132 -6.42 17.02 5.72
CA VAL A 132 -7.88 16.92 5.81
C VAL A 132 -8.39 17.81 6.94
N TRP A 133 -9.38 18.64 6.64
CA TRP A 133 -10.15 19.38 7.64
C TRP A 133 -11.62 19.00 7.48
N ASP A 134 -12.19 18.35 8.50
CA ASP A 134 -13.59 17.95 8.58
C ASP A 134 -14.23 18.58 9.82
N GLY A 135 -14.33 19.90 9.83
CA GLY A 135 -14.75 20.66 10.99
C GLY A 135 -16.05 21.42 10.76
N TYR A 136 -16.57 21.95 11.87
CA TYR A 136 -17.62 22.94 11.92
C TYR A 136 -17.20 24.01 12.91
N HIS A 137 -17.22 25.27 12.49
CA HIS A 137 -17.13 26.41 13.40
C HIS A 137 -18.33 27.31 13.19
N SER A 138 -18.78 27.94 14.26
CA SER A 138 -19.81 28.97 14.20
C SER A 138 -19.57 30.04 15.25
N ASN A 139 -20.00 31.24 14.92
CA ASN A 139 -20.02 32.38 15.81
C ASN A 139 -21.40 33.04 15.72
N ALA A 140 -21.91 33.53 16.85
CA ALA A 140 -23.16 34.28 16.91
C ALA A 140 -22.91 35.52 17.76
N ARG A 141 -23.33 36.67 17.24
CA ARG A 141 -23.18 37.95 17.92
C ARG A 141 -24.48 38.73 17.88
N THR A 142 -24.82 39.31 19.02
CA THR A 142 -25.94 40.23 19.11
C THR A 142 -25.45 41.62 18.79
N VAL A 143 -25.97 42.21 17.72
CA VAL A 143 -25.72 43.58 17.29
C VAL A 143 -26.92 44.43 17.71
N ARG A 144 -26.71 45.35 18.65
CA ARG A 144 -27.74 46.34 19.00
C ARG A 144 -27.78 47.40 17.91
N SER A 145 -28.87 47.45 17.15
CA SER A 145 -29.23 48.61 16.35
C SER A 145 -30.11 49.54 17.20
N SER A 146 -30.19 50.83 16.86
CA SER A 146 -30.87 51.88 17.63
C SER A 146 -32.33 51.59 17.96
N GLU A 147 -32.98 50.67 17.24
CA GLU A 147 -34.40 50.33 17.42
C GLU A 147 -34.69 48.82 17.56
N ASN A 148 -33.75 47.90 17.25
CA ASN A 148 -33.95 46.45 17.31
C ASN A 148 -32.68 45.66 17.69
N MET A 149 -32.87 44.54 18.38
CA MET A 149 -31.79 43.59 18.68
C MET A 149 -31.62 42.62 17.49
N ASN A 150 -30.63 42.87 16.64
CA ASN A 150 -30.33 42.01 15.51
C ASN A 150 -29.29 40.96 15.91
N VAL A 151 -29.58 39.69 15.64
CA VAL A 151 -28.60 38.62 15.79
C VAL A 151 -27.93 38.40 14.44
N GLU A 152 -26.62 38.49 14.43
CA GLU A 152 -25.78 38.13 13.29
C GLU A 152 -25.11 36.80 13.61
N PHE A 153 -25.11 35.89 12.66
CA PHE A 153 -24.43 34.62 12.79
C PHE A 153 -23.53 34.37 11.60
N GLU A 154 -22.52 33.54 11.83
CA GLU A 154 -21.66 33.00 10.80
C GLU A 154 -21.25 31.58 11.16
N CYS A 155 -21.13 30.71 10.16
CA CYS A 155 -20.64 29.36 10.31
C CYS A 155 -19.79 28.97 9.10
N CYS A 156 -18.88 28.02 9.30
CA CYS A 156 -18.14 27.40 8.22
C CYS A 156 -17.94 25.91 8.49
N TYR A 157 -18.02 25.10 7.44
CA TYR A 157 -17.86 23.66 7.52
C TYR A 157 -17.42 23.07 6.19
N SER A 158 -16.93 21.83 6.24
CA SER A 158 -16.56 21.05 5.06
C SER A 158 -17.31 19.74 5.06
N ILE A 159 -17.67 19.27 3.87
CA ILE A 159 -18.24 17.94 3.69
C ILE A 159 -17.45 17.24 2.61
N ARG A 160 -16.90 16.08 2.95
CA ARG A 160 -16.31 15.15 1.98
C ARG A 160 -17.38 14.21 1.46
N TYR A 161 -17.39 13.97 0.15
CA TYR A 161 -18.44 13.22 -0.51
C TYR A 161 -17.90 12.43 -1.70
N VAL A 162 -18.58 11.33 -2.01
CA VAL A 162 -18.21 10.46 -3.13
C VAL A 162 -18.88 10.94 -4.42
N HIS A 163 -18.12 10.94 -5.52
CA HIS A 163 -18.62 11.38 -6.81
C HIS A 163 -17.96 10.60 -7.95
N LEU A 164 -18.73 10.35 -9.01
CA LEU A 164 -18.21 9.72 -10.23
C LEU A 164 -17.18 10.64 -10.89
N ASN A 165 -15.99 10.12 -11.18
CA ASN A 165 -14.90 10.92 -11.75
C ASN A 165 -15.01 11.09 -13.28
N GLY A 166 -15.84 10.28 -13.95
CA GLY A 166 -16.02 10.31 -15.40
C GLY A 166 -14.77 9.85 -16.17
N ARG A 167 -13.80 9.22 -15.49
CA ARG A 167 -12.59 8.69 -16.09
C ARG A 167 -12.82 7.22 -16.45
N ASN A 168 -12.23 6.76 -17.55
CA ASN A 168 -12.18 5.34 -17.92
C ASN A 168 -11.16 4.57 -17.05
N SER A 169 -11.20 4.77 -15.72
CA SER A 169 -10.32 4.11 -14.76
C SER A 169 -11.03 2.93 -14.08
N LYS A 170 -10.24 1.96 -13.59
CA LYS A 170 -10.76 0.79 -12.85
C LYS A 170 -11.64 1.16 -11.65
N ASN A 171 -11.37 2.30 -11.00
CA ASN A 171 -12.24 2.88 -9.97
C ASN A 171 -12.97 4.11 -10.54
N PRO A 172 -14.30 4.08 -10.70
CA PRO A 172 -15.07 5.21 -11.23
C PRO A 172 -15.36 6.29 -10.17
N TRP A 173 -15.09 6.01 -8.89
CA TRP A 173 -15.41 6.90 -7.78
C TRP A 173 -14.20 7.71 -7.33
N SER A 174 -14.46 8.91 -6.82
CA SER A 174 -13.46 9.74 -6.14
C SER A 174 -14.09 10.44 -4.96
N LEU A 175 -13.33 10.53 -3.86
CA LEU A 175 -13.69 11.38 -2.73
C LEU A 175 -13.36 12.82 -3.07
N ARG A 176 -14.37 13.68 -2.98
CA ARG A 176 -14.30 15.12 -3.20
C ARG A 176 -14.64 15.83 -1.91
N GLN A 177 -14.46 17.15 -1.87
CA GLN A 177 -14.80 17.97 -0.73
C GLN A 177 -15.41 19.29 -1.19
N ILE A 178 -16.39 19.78 -0.44
CA ILE A 178 -16.94 21.14 -0.54
C ILE A 178 -16.65 21.86 0.77
N GLY A 179 -16.25 23.13 0.67
CA GLY A 179 -16.15 24.04 1.79
C GLY A 179 -17.28 25.05 1.73
N VAL A 180 -17.89 25.34 2.87
CA VAL A 180 -19.02 26.24 2.96
C VAL A 180 -18.73 27.23 4.07
N TYR A 181 -18.87 28.50 3.75
CA TYR A 181 -19.03 29.57 4.70
C TYR A 181 -20.38 30.21 4.47
N HIS A 182 -21.08 30.50 5.56
CA HIS A 182 -22.33 31.20 5.53
C HIS A 182 -22.37 32.19 6.69
N LYS A 183 -22.80 33.41 6.41
CA LYS A 183 -23.06 34.45 7.38
C LYS A 183 -24.39 35.09 7.07
N ALA A 184 -25.25 35.26 8.06
CA ALA A 184 -26.51 35.96 7.87
C ALA A 184 -26.79 36.98 8.99
N LYS A 185 -27.42 38.07 8.56
CA LYS A 185 -27.88 39.19 9.38
C LYS A 185 -29.38 39.41 9.12
N ASN A 186 -30.02 40.17 10.00
CA ASN A 186 -31.39 40.66 9.78
C ASN A 186 -32.38 39.55 9.39
N ALA A 187 -32.30 38.41 10.09
CA ALA A 187 -33.11 37.21 9.82
C ALA A 187 -32.99 36.65 8.38
N GLY A 188 -31.80 36.71 7.78
CA GLY A 188 -31.52 36.14 6.45
C GLY A 188 -31.82 37.08 5.28
N LYS A 189 -32.13 38.36 5.55
CA LYS A 189 -32.26 39.39 4.51
C LYS A 189 -30.91 39.75 3.89
N ASP A 190 -29.87 39.79 4.73
CA ASP A 190 -28.50 40.01 4.28
C ASP A 190 -27.66 38.77 4.60
N SER A 191 -27.31 38.01 3.57
CA SER A 191 -26.58 36.74 3.71
C SER A 191 -25.36 36.71 2.80
N VAL A 192 -24.22 36.28 3.33
CA VAL A 192 -22.97 36.10 2.59
C VAL A 192 -22.62 34.61 2.60
N TRP A 193 -22.50 34.05 1.41
CA TRP A 193 -22.14 32.66 1.17
C TRP A 193 -20.83 32.58 0.41
N ILE A 194 -19.94 31.69 0.85
CA ILE A 194 -18.73 31.34 0.09
C ILE A 194 -18.67 29.84 -0.04
N LEU A 195 -18.68 29.37 -1.28
CA LEU A 195 -18.53 27.96 -1.61
C LEU A 195 -17.14 27.71 -2.17
N VAL A 196 -16.40 26.84 -1.50
CA VAL A 196 -15.08 26.38 -1.95
C VAL A 196 -15.26 25.04 -2.63
N GLN A 197 -14.97 25.01 -3.93
CA GLN A 197 -15.11 23.84 -4.81
C GLN A 197 -16.49 23.16 -4.76
N PRO A 198 -17.62 23.89 -4.98
CA PRO A 198 -18.94 23.26 -4.98
C PRO A 198 -19.12 22.25 -6.13
N PRO A 199 -19.90 21.18 -5.96
CA PRO A 199 -20.32 20.32 -7.06
C PRO A 199 -20.91 21.15 -8.22
N GLY A 200 -20.58 20.79 -9.47
CA GLY A 200 -21.09 21.52 -10.64
C GLY A 200 -22.62 21.47 -10.75
N THR A 201 -23.24 20.37 -10.34
CA THR A 201 -24.70 20.22 -10.27
C THR A 201 -25.32 21.17 -9.24
N LEU A 202 -24.76 21.24 -8.03
CA LEU A 202 -25.19 22.16 -6.98
C LEU A 202 -25.11 23.61 -7.45
N TYR A 203 -23.94 24.02 -7.98
CA TYR A 203 -23.75 25.39 -8.45
C TYR A 203 -24.73 25.77 -9.57
N LYS A 204 -24.94 24.89 -10.55
CA LYS A 204 -25.92 25.12 -11.64
C LYS A 204 -27.35 25.23 -11.11
N GLN A 205 -27.73 24.38 -10.15
CA GLN A 205 -29.05 24.43 -9.52
C GLN A 205 -29.25 25.75 -8.77
N TRP A 206 -28.26 26.18 -7.98
CA TRP A 206 -28.33 27.44 -7.24
C TRP A 206 -28.36 28.64 -8.16
N LYS A 207 -27.48 28.68 -9.16
CA LYS A 207 -27.44 29.76 -10.15
C LYS A 207 -28.79 29.89 -10.87
N SER A 208 -29.35 28.78 -11.37
CA SER A 208 -30.67 28.77 -12.00
C SER A 208 -31.77 29.22 -11.02
N LYS A 209 -31.82 28.68 -9.80
CA LYS A 209 -32.80 29.10 -8.79
C LYS A 209 -32.70 30.62 -8.52
N MET A 210 -31.50 31.17 -8.46
CA MET A 210 -31.27 32.60 -8.22
C MET A 210 -31.61 33.46 -9.44
N GLU A 211 -31.38 32.96 -10.65
CA GLU A 211 -31.76 33.62 -11.90
C GLU A 211 -33.29 33.70 -12.05
N PHE A 212 -34.04 32.65 -11.71
CA PHE A 212 -35.47 32.59 -12.01
C PHE A 212 -36.41 32.92 -10.83
N THR A 213 -35.90 33.14 -9.61
CA THR A 213 -36.75 33.47 -8.45
C THR A 213 -36.91 34.99 -8.28
N PRO A 214 -38.15 35.53 -8.27
CA PRO A 214 -38.38 36.94 -7.97
C PRO A 214 -38.05 37.25 -6.49
N PRO A 215 -37.54 38.45 -6.17
CA PRO A 215 -37.18 38.83 -4.81
C PRO A 215 -38.43 39.31 -4.07
N ASP A 216 -39.33 38.40 -3.72
CA ASP A 216 -40.39 38.70 -2.76
C ASP A 216 -39.87 38.49 -1.32
N GLU A 217 -40.45 39.17 -0.34
CA GLU A 217 -40.01 39.10 1.06
C GLU A 217 -40.24 37.70 1.69
N ALA A 218 -41.23 36.94 1.21
CA ALA A 218 -41.43 35.53 1.59
C ALA A 218 -40.35 34.60 1.02
N SER A 219 -39.71 34.98 -0.10
CA SER A 219 -38.70 34.21 -0.83
C SER A 219 -37.37 34.17 -0.10
N PHE A 220 -37.15 35.06 0.87
CA PHE A 220 -35.96 35.09 1.73
C PHE A 220 -36.14 34.29 3.02
N LYS A 221 -37.39 34.09 3.49
CA LYS A 221 -37.66 33.27 4.68
C LYS A 221 -37.28 31.81 4.41
N GLY A 222 -36.50 31.21 5.30
CA GLY A 222 -36.09 29.80 5.19
C GLY A 222 -35.07 29.50 4.09
N ARG A 223 -34.75 30.45 3.21
CA ARG A 223 -33.82 30.26 2.09
C ARG A 223 -32.47 29.71 2.54
N ASP A 224 -31.91 30.26 3.61
CA ASP A 224 -30.59 29.84 4.07
C ASP A 224 -30.58 28.37 4.54
N VAL A 225 -31.66 27.93 5.20
CA VAL A 225 -31.84 26.53 5.62
C VAL A 225 -31.94 25.62 4.41
N ASP A 226 -32.76 25.99 3.43
CA ASP A 226 -32.91 25.25 2.17
C ASP A 226 -31.57 25.08 1.44
N LEU A 227 -30.72 26.11 1.43
CA LEU A 227 -29.40 26.05 0.83
C LEU A 227 -28.52 25.02 1.55
N HIS A 228 -28.47 25.02 2.88
CA HIS A 228 -27.75 23.98 3.63
C HIS A 228 -28.31 22.57 3.37
N LEU A 229 -29.64 22.40 3.37
CA LEU A 229 -30.29 21.12 3.08
C LEU A 229 -29.98 20.64 1.64
N SER A 230 -29.91 21.55 0.66
CA SER A 230 -29.55 21.21 -0.71
C SER A 230 -28.09 20.73 -0.84
N ILE A 231 -27.17 21.30 -0.05
CA ILE A 231 -25.78 20.83 0.02
C ILE A 231 -25.74 19.40 0.59
N LEU A 232 -26.48 19.13 1.67
CA LEU A 232 -26.58 17.80 2.26
C LEU A 232 -27.17 16.79 1.28
N SER A 233 -28.24 17.16 0.57
CA SER A 233 -28.85 16.31 -0.46
C SER A 233 -27.85 15.92 -1.55
N VAL A 234 -27.16 16.90 -2.15
CA VAL A 234 -26.21 16.62 -3.24
C VAL A 234 -24.98 15.83 -2.77
N THR A 235 -24.47 16.12 -1.56
CA THR A 235 -23.28 15.45 -1.02
C THR A 235 -23.58 14.03 -0.55
N LEU A 236 -24.81 13.73 -0.12
CA LEU A 236 -25.19 12.40 0.34
C LEU A 236 -25.71 11.47 -0.77
N ASN A 237 -26.17 12.02 -1.89
CA ASN A 237 -26.87 11.28 -2.95
C ASN A 237 -26.15 10.03 -3.50
N ASN A 238 -24.82 10.06 -3.59
CA ASN A 238 -24.06 8.99 -4.26
C ASN A 238 -23.61 7.85 -3.33
N TRP A 239 -23.81 7.97 -2.01
CA TRP A 239 -23.26 7.01 -1.05
C TRP A 239 -23.84 5.61 -1.19
N ASP A 240 -25.13 5.48 -1.51
CA ASP A 240 -25.75 4.15 -1.72
C ASP A 240 -25.09 3.40 -2.88
N HIS A 241 -24.96 4.05 -4.04
CA HIS A 241 -24.28 3.46 -5.19
C HIS A 241 -22.80 3.17 -4.92
N HIS A 242 -22.14 4.03 -4.14
CA HIS A 242 -20.75 3.79 -3.78
C HIS A 242 -20.59 2.58 -2.83
N ILE A 243 -21.46 2.45 -1.83
CA ILE A 243 -21.45 1.31 -0.90
C ILE A 243 -21.74 0.00 -1.63
N GLU A 244 -22.64 0.02 -2.61
CA GLU A 244 -22.88 -1.15 -3.46
C GLU A 244 -21.65 -1.51 -4.30
N TYR A 245 -20.97 -0.52 -4.87
CA TYR A 245 -19.68 -0.75 -5.54
C TYR A 245 -18.63 -1.38 -4.59
N LEU A 246 -18.53 -0.90 -3.36
CA LEU A 246 -17.62 -1.46 -2.36
C LEU A 246 -18.00 -2.90 -1.98
N ARG A 247 -19.29 -3.19 -1.87
CA ARG A 247 -19.78 -4.55 -1.62
C ARG A 247 -19.35 -5.51 -2.73
N ASN A 248 -19.47 -5.10 -3.97
CA ASN A 248 -19.06 -5.90 -5.13
C ASN A 248 -17.54 -6.09 -5.18
N GLU A 249 -16.75 -5.04 -4.92
CA GLU A 249 -15.28 -5.10 -4.82
C GLU A 249 -14.84 -6.08 -3.71
N LEU A 250 -15.54 -6.13 -2.57
CA LEU A 250 -15.27 -7.09 -1.50
C LEU A 250 -15.68 -8.53 -1.88
N SER A 251 -16.81 -8.69 -2.57
CA SER A 251 -17.31 -10.00 -3.01
C SER A 251 -16.31 -10.71 -3.91
N GLU A 252 -15.59 -9.98 -4.78
CA GLU A 252 -14.54 -10.57 -5.62
C GLU A 252 -13.42 -11.24 -4.78
N LEU A 253 -13.04 -10.64 -3.66
CA LEU A 253 -12.02 -11.19 -2.75
C LEU A 253 -12.57 -12.37 -1.93
N GLU A 254 -13.85 -12.30 -1.57
CA GLU A 254 -14.52 -13.35 -0.83
C GLU A 254 -14.76 -14.60 -1.66
N ASP A 255 -15.25 -14.46 -2.90
CA ASP A 255 -15.42 -15.57 -3.83
C ASP A 255 -14.09 -16.28 -4.03
N LYS A 256 -13.02 -15.50 -4.21
CA LYS A 256 -11.67 -16.04 -4.30
C LYS A 256 -11.25 -16.83 -3.06
N ALA A 257 -11.61 -16.37 -1.86
CA ALA A 257 -11.29 -17.06 -0.61
C ALA A 257 -12.15 -18.32 -0.41
N CYS A 258 -13.46 -18.25 -0.67
CA CYS A 258 -14.42 -19.33 -0.45
C CYS A 258 -14.31 -20.46 -1.48
N PHE A 259 -14.00 -20.14 -2.73
CA PHE A 259 -13.95 -21.12 -3.82
C PHE A 259 -12.53 -21.61 -4.15
N SER A 260 -11.49 -21.09 -3.48
CA SER A 260 -10.13 -21.61 -3.57
C SER A 260 -10.07 -22.99 -2.94
N ARG A 261 -9.62 -23.99 -3.70
CA ARG A 261 -9.36 -25.31 -3.12
C ARG A 261 -8.00 -25.31 -2.39
N VAL A 262 -7.94 -26.12 -1.35
CA VAL A 262 -6.72 -26.39 -0.60
C VAL A 262 -6.33 -27.84 -0.88
N GLY A 263 -5.26 -28.05 -1.64
CA GLY A 263 -4.81 -29.38 -2.08
C GLY A 263 -4.17 -29.38 -3.47
N MET A 264 -4.45 -30.42 -4.26
CA MET A 264 -3.88 -30.59 -5.61
C MET A 264 -4.31 -29.45 -6.55
N GLU A 265 -3.33 -28.71 -7.09
CA GLU A 265 -3.58 -27.67 -8.09
C GLU A 265 -4.28 -28.25 -9.32
N LYS A 266 -5.44 -27.68 -9.66
CA LYS A 266 -6.10 -27.93 -10.95
C LYS A 266 -5.91 -26.73 -11.87
N PRO A 267 -5.97 -26.90 -13.20
CA PRO A 267 -5.74 -25.83 -14.17
C PRO A 267 -6.68 -24.61 -14.07
N HIS A 268 -7.78 -24.70 -13.30
CA HIS A 268 -8.84 -23.67 -13.20
C HIS A 268 -9.22 -23.34 -11.75
N ASP A 269 -8.30 -23.46 -10.80
CA ASP A 269 -8.55 -23.09 -9.39
C ASP A 269 -8.27 -21.61 -9.12
N TYR A 270 -8.93 -21.04 -8.10
CA TYR A 270 -8.66 -19.68 -7.65
C TYR A 270 -7.28 -19.62 -6.98
N SER A 271 -6.38 -18.79 -7.53
CA SER A 271 -5.02 -18.62 -7.01
C SER A 271 -4.99 -17.61 -5.85
N VAL A 272 -5.16 -18.06 -4.61
CA VAL A 272 -4.95 -17.24 -3.40
C VAL A 272 -3.45 -16.96 -3.19
N ALA A 273 -3.11 -15.69 -3.04
CA ALA A 273 -1.74 -15.23 -2.82
C ALA A 273 -1.66 -14.13 -1.76
N PHE A 274 -0.45 -13.83 -1.26
CA PHE A 274 -0.24 -12.72 -0.32
C PHE A 274 -0.73 -11.36 -0.86
N SER A 275 -0.70 -11.18 -2.19
CA SER A 275 -1.24 -9.98 -2.84
C SER A 275 -2.74 -9.75 -2.56
N ASP A 276 -3.50 -10.81 -2.26
CA ASP A 276 -4.92 -10.68 -1.90
C ASP A 276 -5.09 -10.13 -0.49
N LYS A 277 -4.22 -10.52 0.46
CA LYS A 277 -4.16 -9.87 1.79
C LYS A 277 -3.78 -8.40 1.67
N GLN A 278 -2.84 -8.06 0.78
CA GLN A 278 -2.48 -6.65 0.52
C GLN A 278 -3.65 -5.85 -0.06
N LYS A 279 -4.42 -6.43 -1.00
CA LYS A 279 -5.65 -5.81 -1.52
C LYS A 279 -6.69 -5.62 -0.43
N LEU A 280 -6.91 -6.63 0.41
CA LEU A 280 -7.84 -6.59 1.53
C LEU A 280 -7.45 -5.50 2.55
N GLN A 281 -6.16 -5.35 2.86
CA GLN A 281 -5.66 -4.29 3.74
C GLN A 281 -5.90 -2.89 3.16
N ARG A 282 -5.60 -2.67 1.87
CA ARG A 282 -5.89 -1.39 1.20
C ARG A 282 -7.39 -1.09 1.18
N PHE A 283 -8.20 -2.11 0.96
CA PHE A 283 -9.66 -2.00 1.00
C PHE A 283 -10.17 -1.67 2.42
N ARG A 284 -9.54 -2.23 3.46
CA ARG A 284 -9.80 -1.87 4.87
C ARG A 284 -9.50 -0.40 5.16
N GLU A 285 -8.33 0.09 4.76
CA GLU A 285 -7.95 1.49 4.95
C GLU A 285 -8.94 2.44 4.25
N LYS A 286 -9.36 2.08 3.03
CA LYS A 286 -10.38 2.80 2.27
C LYS A 286 -11.72 2.84 3.01
N LEU A 287 -12.19 1.73 3.58
CA LEU A 287 -13.45 1.68 4.35
C LEU A 287 -13.38 2.49 5.65
N LEU A 288 -12.26 2.41 6.38
CA LEU A 288 -12.04 3.21 7.60
C LEU A 288 -12.05 4.72 7.29
N ARG A 289 -11.46 5.13 6.15
CA ARG A 289 -11.52 6.53 5.69
C ARG A 289 -12.97 6.98 5.49
N TYR A 290 -13.77 6.19 4.80
CA TYR A 290 -15.17 6.52 4.54
C TYR A 290 -16.04 6.53 5.80
N GLU A 291 -15.80 5.62 6.74
CA GLU A 291 -16.43 5.66 8.06
C GLU A 291 -16.13 7.00 8.77
N GLY A 292 -14.87 7.44 8.75
CA GLY A 292 -14.45 8.73 9.28
C GLY A 292 -15.14 9.92 8.60
N VAL A 293 -15.22 9.93 7.26
CA VAL A 293 -15.93 10.96 6.48
C VAL A 293 -17.39 11.06 6.90
N LEU A 294 -18.09 9.93 6.96
CA LEU A 294 -19.51 9.90 7.35
C LEU A 294 -19.69 10.34 8.80
N LYS A 295 -18.77 9.98 9.70
CA LYS A 295 -18.81 10.41 11.10
C LYS A 295 -18.69 11.94 11.22
N ALA A 296 -17.75 12.53 10.49
CA ALA A 296 -17.62 13.98 10.49
C ALA A 296 -18.83 14.67 9.85
N THR A 297 -19.41 14.08 8.80
CA THR A 297 -20.64 14.60 8.17
C THR A 297 -21.82 14.59 9.15
N VAL A 298 -21.99 13.53 9.96
CA VAL A 298 -22.99 13.51 11.04
C VAL A 298 -22.77 14.66 12.02
N THR A 299 -21.53 14.91 12.44
CA THR A 299 -21.19 16.02 13.33
C THR A 299 -21.56 17.37 12.72
N VAL A 300 -21.31 17.58 11.43
CA VAL A 300 -21.71 18.80 10.71
C VAL A 300 -23.23 18.94 10.68
N ILE A 301 -23.97 17.88 10.36
CA ILE A 301 -25.44 17.89 10.32
C ILE A 301 -26.02 18.21 11.69
N GLU A 302 -25.52 17.57 12.75
CA GLU A 302 -25.97 17.81 14.13
C GLU A 302 -25.64 19.24 14.58
N SER A 303 -24.50 19.78 14.15
CA SER A 303 -24.11 21.17 14.42
C SER A 303 -24.98 22.18 13.69
N LEU A 304 -25.29 21.95 12.41
CA LEU A 304 -26.22 22.76 11.61
C LEU A 304 -27.64 22.72 12.18
N LYS A 305 -28.11 21.54 12.59
CA LYS A 305 -29.41 21.38 13.23
C LYS A 305 -29.49 22.20 14.53
N SER A 306 -28.47 22.07 15.39
CA SER A 306 -28.38 22.86 16.61
C SER A 306 -28.36 24.35 16.30
N HIS A 307 -27.61 24.74 15.27
CA HIS A 307 -27.51 26.12 14.82
C HIS A 307 -28.86 26.72 14.41
N PHE A 308 -29.61 26.05 13.52
CA PHE A 308 -30.92 26.53 13.05
C PHE A 308 -32.05 26.36 14.07
N ARG A 309 -31.85 25.56 15.12
CA ARG A 309 -32.77 25.55 16.27
C ARG A 309 -32.73 26.88 17.04
N HIS A 310 -31.56 27.50 17.17
CA HIS A 310 -31.38 28.73 17.95
C HIS A 310 -31.48 30.00 17.11
N PHE A 311 -31.36 29.89 15.79
CA PHE A 311 -31.44 31.01 14.85
C PHE A 311 -32.67 30.87 13.94
N SER A 312 -33.84 31.30 14.42
CA SER A 312 -35.13 31.21 13.70
C SER A 312 -35.77 32.59 13.48
N GLY A 313 -34.98 33.58 13.08
CA GLY A 313 -35.39 34.99 13.03
C GLY A 313 -36.59 35.35 12.14
N SER A 314 -37.21 34.41 11.42
CA SER A 314 -38.35 34.71 10.53
C SER A 314 -39.29 33.53 10.19
N LEU A 315 -39.03 32.32 10.69
CA LEU A 315 -39.77 31.11 10.32
C LEU A 315 -40.94 30.86 11.29
N SER A 316 -42.04 30.29 10.77
CA SER A 316 -43.08 29.75 11.65
C SER A 316 -42.56 28.52 12.42
N VAL A 317 -43.21 28.21 13.56
CA VAL A 317 -42.85 27.04 14.38
C VAL A 317 -42.94 25.76 13.55
N ASP A 318 -44.00 25.61 12.74
CA ASP A 318 -44.21 24.44 11.89
C ASP A 318 -43.12 24.29 10.81
N GLU A 319 -42.73 25.38 10.13
CA GLU A 319 -41.65 25.36 9.14
C GLU A 319 -40.29 25.05 9.77
N GLN A 320 -40.03 25.56 10.97
CA GLN A 320 -38.81 25.26 11.71
C GLN A 320 -38.74 23.78 12.08
N ASP A 321 -39.84 23.19 12.56
CA ASP A 321 -39.90 21.78 12.92
C ASP A 321 -39.72 20.85 11.72
N LEU A 322 -40.33 21.19 10.57
CA LEU A 322 -40.12 20.47 9.31
C LEU A 322 -38.64 20.49 8.87
N ASN A 323 -38.01 21.65 8.92
CA ASN A 323 -36.58 21.79 8.58
C ASN A 323 -35.68 21.00 9.53
N LEU A 324 -35.97 21.01 10.83
CA LEU A 324 -35.21 20.23 11.82
C LEU A 324 -35.41 18.72 11.61
N MET A 325 -36.59 18.29 11.16
CA MET A 325 -36.85 16.91 10.78
C MET A 325 -36.04 16.49 9.54
N GLU A 326 -35.85 17.38 8.56
CA GLU A 326 -35.02 17.10 7.38
C GLU A 326 -33.54 16.91 7.75
N PHE A 327 -32.99 17.72 8.65
CA PHE A 327 -31.64 17.46 9.19
C PHE A 327 -31.55 16.08 9.87
N ASP A 328 -32.58 15.68 10.63
CA ASP A 328 -32.63 14.34 11.22
C ASP A 328 -32.68 13.24 10.16
N ASN A 329 -33.42 13.44 9.06
CA ASN A 329 -33.48 12.50 7.95
C ASN A 329 -32.09 12.32 7.30
N PHE A 330 -31.35 13.40 7.06
CA PHE A 330 -29.97 13.31 6.56
C PHE A 330 -29.02 12.64 7.56
N SER A 331 -29.14 12.95 8.86
CA SER A 331 -28.34 12.31 9.92
C SER A 331 -28.59 10.80 9.97
N ARG A 332 -29.86 10.37 9.89
CA ARG A 332 -30.25 8.94 9.84
C ARG A 332 -29.69 8.25 8.59
N THR A 333 -29.78 8.90 7.43
CA THR A 333 -29.19 8.38 6.17
C THR A 333 -27.69 8.17 6.31
N CYS A 334 -26.98 9.15 6.86
CA CYS A 334 -25.54 9.05 7.09
C CYS A 334 -25.19 7.91 8.07
N LYS A 335 -25.95 7.76 9.17
CA LYS A 335 -25.80 6.65 10.14
C LYS A 335 -26.06 5.28 9.51
N ARG A 336 -27.03 5.17 8.60
CA ARG A 336 -27.29 3.94 7.83
C ARG A 336 -26.10 3.58 6.92
N HIS A 337 -25.51 4.56 6.26
CA HIS A 337 -24.29 4.35 5.48
C HIS A 337 -23.12 3.87 6.36
N GLN A 338 -22.93 4.46 7.54
CA GLN A 338 -21.90 4.02 8.50
C GLN A 338 -22.09 2.56 8.92
N GLN A 339 -23.32 2.16 9.25
CA GLN A 339 -23.65 0.77 9.58
C GLN A 339 -23.33 -0.18 8.43
N SER A 340 -23.63 0.23 7.19
CA SER A 340 -23.31 -0.58 6.00
C SER A 340 -21.80 -0.76 5.82
N ILE A 341 -21.01 0.29 6.04
CA ILE A 341 -19.54 0.21 6.01
C ILE A 341 -19.01 -0.65 7.17
N ALA A 342 -19.58 -0.54 8.37
CA ALA A 342 -19.19 -1.37 9.51
C ALA A 342 -19.43 -2.86 9.25
N ILE A 343 -20.53 -3.22 8.58
CA ILE A 343 -20.79 -4.60 8.15
C ILE A 343 -19.72 -5.09 7.15
N LEU A 344 -19.32 -4.25 6.18
CA LEU A 344 -18.23 -4.60 5.25
C LEU A 344 -16.90 -4.77 5.98
N LEU A 345 -16.60 -3.91 6.97
CA LEU A 345 -15.44 -4.03 7.85
C LEU A 345 -15.42 -5.34 8.62
N GLN A 346 -16.58 -5.77 9.15
CA GLN A 346 -16.71 -7.03 9.85
C GLN A 346 -16.53 -8.24 8.90
N ARG A 347 -17.15 -8.19 7.71
CA ARG A 347 -17.05 -9.26 6.71
C ARG A 347 -15.60 -9.49 6.26
N MET A 348 -14.83 -8.42 6.09
CA MET A 348 -13.39 -8.51 5.77
C MET A 348 -12.60 -9.31 6.81
N VAL A 349 -12.96 -9.25 8.10
CA VAL A 349 -12.25 -10.02 9.14
C VAL A 349 -12.38 -11.52 8.87
N GLY A 350 -13.56 -11.98 8.47
CA GLY A 350 -13.77 -13.39 8.09
C GLY A 350 -12.99 -13.79 6.84
N ILE A 351 -12.97 -12.93 5.82
CA ILE A 351 -12.20 -13.15 4.59
C ILE A 351 -10.69 -13.21 4.90
N ASP A 352 -10.18 -12.31 5.73
CA ASP A 352 -8.76 -12.30 6.12
C ASP A 352 -8.35 -13.57 6.85
N GLN A 353 -9.19 -14.05 7.77
CA GLN A 353 -8.96 -15.30 8.49
C GLN A 353 -8.95 -16.50 7.55
N LEU A 354 -9.87 -16.56 6.59
CA LEU A 354 -9.93 -17.64 5.60
C LEU A 354 -8.70 -17.62 4.68
N LEU A 355 -8.34 -16.45 4.15
CA LEU A 355 -7.13 -16.29 3.33
C LEU A 355 -5.86 -16.70 4.09
N SER A 356 -5.74 -16.34 5.36
CA SER A 356 -4.60 -16.71 6.20
C SER A 356 -4.50 -18.24 6.33
N LYS A 357 -5.60 -18.90 6.68
CA LYS A 357 -5.66 -20.37 6.80
C LYS A 357 -5.33 -21.07 5.48
N ILE A 358 -5.80 -20.55 4.34
CA ILE A 358 -5.48 -21.11 3.03
C ILE A 358 -3.98 -21.02 2.73
N LEU A 359 -3.38 -19.86 3.00
CA LEU A 359 -1.94 -19.65 2.79
C LEU A 359 -1.09 -20.52 3.72
N GLU A 360 -1.48 -20.65 4.99
CA GLU A 360 -0.84 -21.54 5.97
C GLU A 360 -0.89 -23.00 5.50
N LEU A 361 -2.07 -23.50 5.12
CA LEU A 361 -2.22 -24.89 4.64
C LEU A 361 -1.41 -25.17 3.37
N ARG A 362 -1.32 -24.20 2.44
CA ARG A 362 -0.48 -24.33 1.24
C ARG A 362 1.00 -24.38 1.58
N ASN A 363 1.44 -23.55 2.54
CA ASN A 363 2.81 -23.58 3.04
C ASN A 363 3.13 -24.92 3.71
N ASP A 364 2.23 -25.43 4.56
CA ASP A 364 2.39 -26.73 5.22
C ASP A 364 2.49 -27.87 4.20
N TYR A 365 1.64 -27.86 3.16
CA TYR A 365 1.70 -28.85 2.09
C TYR A 365 3.02 -28.79 1.30
N ALA A 366 3.53 -27.58 1.01
CA ALA A 366 4.82 -27.41 0.35
C ALA A 366 5.97 -27.93 1.21
N VAL A 367 5.94 -27.69 2.52
CA VAL A 367 6.93 -28.21 3.49
C VAL A 367 6.87 -29.73 3.56
N VAL A 368 5.67 -30.33 3.59
CA VAL A 368 5.51 -31.79 3.58
C VAL A 368 6.08 -32.40 2.30
N GLN A 369 5.76 -31.84 1.13
CA GLN A 369 6.31 -32.31 -0.15
C GLN A 369 7.83 -32.21 -0.21
N LEU A 370 8.40 -31.08 0.27
CA LEU A 370 9.86 -30.91 0.34
C LEU A 370 10.51 -31.96 1.24
N ASN A 371 9.93 -32.19 2.42
CA ASN A 371 10.41 -33.22 3.36
C ASN A 371 10.34 -34.63 2.75
N GLN A 372 9.27 -34.95 2.01
CA GLN A 372 9.14 -36.24 1.30
C GLN A 372 10.19 -36.38 0.19
N ALA A 373 10.39 -35.34 -0.63
CA ALA A 373 11.41 -35.34 -1.67
C ALA A 373 12.83 -35.50 -1.08
N MET A 374 13.09 -34.85 0.06
CA MET A 374 14.35 -34.98 0.79
C MET A 374 14.54 -36.39 1.35
N GLN A 375 13.52 -36.97 1.98
CA GLN A 375 13.53 -38.37 2.47
C GLN A 375 13.83 -39.36 1.33
N ASN A 376 13.17 -39.20 0.19
CA ASN A 376 13.40 -40.05 -0.99
C ASN A 376 14.84 -39.90 -1.52
N SER A 377 15.36 -38.66 -1.55
CA SER A 377 16.74 -38.39 -1.96
C SER A 377 17.76 -39.01 -1.00
N LEU A 378 17.51 -38.93 0.31
CA LEU A 378 18.35 -39.58 1.33
C LEU A 378 18.31 -41.11 1.22
N CYS A 379 17.15 -41.69 0.94
CA CYS A 379 17.03 -43.13 0.70
C CYS A 379 17.86 -43.57 -0.51
N MET A 380 17.75 -42.85 -1.64
CA MET A 380 18.56 -43.12 -2.83
C MET A 380 20.06 -42.93 -2.56
N LEU A 381 20.45 -41.90 -1.82
CA LEU A 381 21.86 -41.69 -1.43
C LEU A 381 22.39 -42.81 -0.54
N ASN A 382 21.59 -43.29 0.41
CA ASN A 382 21.96 -44.43 1.25
C ASN A 382 22.07 -45.73 0.44
N GLN A 383 21.22 -45.93 -0.56
CA GLN A 383 21.31 -47.07 -1.45
C GLN A 383 22.57 -47.00 -2.34
N ILE A 384 22.87 -45.83 -2.90
CA ILE A 384 24.08 -45.61 -3.71
C ILE A 384 25.33 -45.75 -2.84
N SER A 385 25.32 -45.25 -1.59
CA SER A 385 26.46 -45.37 -0.69
C SER A 385 26.69 -46.83 -0.28
N ALA A 386 25.64 -47.61 -0.05
CA ALA A 386 25.73 -49.05 0.19
C ALA A 386 26.31 -49.78 -1.03
N GLN A 387 25.81 -49.50 -2.24
CA GLN A 387 26.36 -50.08 -3.47
C GLN A 387 27.83 -49.67 -3.69
N ASN A 388 28.19 -48.42 -3.40
CA ASN A 388 29.56 -47.95 -3.52
C ASN A 388 30.49 -48.59 -2.47
N ALA A 389 29.99 -48.89 -1.27
CA ALA A 389 30.74 -49.63 -0.27
C ALA A 389 31.03 -51.07 -0.76
N ASP A 390 30.04 -51.75 -1.36
CA ASP A 390 30.22 -53.08 -1.94
C ASP A 390 31.21 -53.05 -3.12
N VAL A 391 31.10 -52.06 -4.01
CA VAL A 391 32.04 -51.86 -5.13
C VAL A 391 33.45 -51.53 -4.63
N ALA A 392 33.58 -50.72 -3.57
CA ALA A 392 34.87 -50.40 -2.98
C ALA A 392 35.53 -51.64 -2.35
N GLU A 393 34.75 -52.51 -1.71
CA GLU A 393 35.23 -53.78 -1.16
C GLU A 393 35.66 -54.74 -2.28
N GLN A 394 34.89 -54.83 -3.37
CA GLN A 394 35.26 -55.64 -4.53
C GLN A 394 36.53 -55.09 -5.21
N GLY A 395 36.64 -53.77 -5.36
CA GLY A 395 37.85 -53.11 -5.85
C GLY A 395 39.07 -53.36 -4.94
N ARG A 396 38.86 -53.48 -3.62
CA ARG A 396 39.93 -53.86 -2.67
C ARG A 396 40.41 -55.29 -2.91
N MET A 397 39.50 -56.23 -3.16
CA MET A 397 39.85 -57.61 -3.49
C MET A 397 40.61 -57.73 -4.81
N GLU A 398 40.16 -57.00 -5.84
CA GLU A 398 40.84 -56.93 -7.14
C GLU A 398 42.23 -56.30 -7.02
N ALA A 399 42.38 -55.22 -6.24
CA ALA A 399 43.69 -54.63 -5.97
C ALA A 399 44.65 -55.63 -5.30
N ASN A 400 44.16 -56.43 -4.35
CA ASN A 400 44.98 -57.43 -3.67
C ASN A 400 45.43 -58.55 -4.63
N THR A 401 44.54 -59.07 -5.47
CA THR A 401 44.91 -60.10 -6.46
C THR A 401 45.91 -59.58 -7.50
N LEU A 402 45.74 -58.35 -7.98
CA LEU A 402 46.70 -57.69 -8.88
C LEU A 402 48.08 -57.51 -8.24
N THR A 403 48.14 -57.14 -6.96
CA THR A 403 49.42 -57.06 -6.24
C THR A 403 50.11 -58.41 -6.15
N LEU A 404 49.38 -59.50 -5.89
CA LEU A 404 49.95 -60.85 -5.82
C LEU A 404 50.52 -61.30 -7.17
N LEU A 405 49.76 -61.10 -8.26
CA LEU A 405 50.21 -61.44 -9.61
C LEU A 405 51.48 -60.68 -10.01
N THR A 406 51.55 -59.39 -9.66
CA THR A 406 52.71 -58.55 -9.93
C THR A 406 53.94 -59.02 -9.14
N ILE A 407 53.77 -59.45 -7.88
CA ILE A 407 54.86 -60.02 -7.07
C ILE A 407 55.40 -61.31 -7.72
N ILE A 408 54.50 -62.20 -8.17
CA ILE A 408 54.90 -63.43 -8.85
C ILE A 408 55.65 -63.11 -10.15
N ALA A 409 55.09 -62.25 -11.01
CA ALA A 409 55.73 -61.86 -12.27
C ALA A 409 57.12 -61.23 -12.06
N THR A 410 57.26 -60.31 -11.11
CA THR A 410 58.54 -59.63 -10.80
C THR A 410 59.59 -60.58 -10.20
N MET A 411 59.17 -61.64 -9.51
CA MET A 411 60.07 -62.68 -9.00
C MET A 411 60.59 -63.60 -10.12
N TYR A 412 59.72 -64.00 -11.05
CA TYR A 412 60.08 -64.95 -12.10
C TYR A 412 60.76 -64.30 -13.32
N LEU A 413 60.45 -63.03 -13.64
CA LEU A 413 60.95 -62.36 -14.84
C LEU A 413 62.50 -62.36 -14.98
N PRO A 414 63.29 -62.03 -13.94
CA PRO A 414 64.75 -62.00 -14.06
C PRO A 414 65.35 -63.40 -14.18
N ALA A 415 64.77 -64.37 -13.48
CA ALA A 415 65.19 -65.77 -13.55
C ALA A 415 64.92 -66.35 -14.94
N SER A 416 63.77 -66.06 -15.54
CA SER A 416 63.43 -66.49 -16.90
C SER A 416 64.34 -65.86 -17.97
N LEU A 417 64.70 -64.58 -17.82
CA LEU A 417 65.63 -63.89 -18.73
C LEU A 417 67.05 -64.49 -18.65
N LEU A 418 67.51 -64.81 -17.44
CA LEU A 418 68.81 -65.47 -17.25
C LEU A 418 68.78 -66.91 -17.75
N ALA A 419 67.70 -67.66 -17.49
CA ALA A 419 67.56 -69.02 -18.01
C ALA A 419 67.62 -69.05 -19.54
N THR A 420 66.98 -68.08 -20.21
CA THR A 420 67.05 -67.95 -21.68
C THR A 420 68.43 -67.53 -22.19
N LEU A 421 69.08 -66.54 -21.56
CA LEU A 421 70.43 -66.10 -21.94
C LEU A 421 71.50 -67.20 -21.77
N PHE A 422 71.40 -68.00 -20.71
CA PHE A 422 72.39 -69.03 -20.38
C PHE A 422 72.05 -70.41 -20.98
N SER A 423 70.81 -70.66 -21.42
CA SER A 423 70.38 -71.91 -22.05
C SER A 423 71.26 -72.32 -23.25
N SER A 424 71.71 -71.35 -24.05
CA SER A 424 72.45 -71.64 -25.29
C SER A 424 73.93 -71.99 -25.11
N ASN A 425 74.55 -71.78 -23.95
CA ASN A 425 76.00 -71.96 -23.74
C ASN A 425 76.36 -73.01 -22.65
N LEU A 426 75.36 -73.68 -22.06
CA LEU A 426 75.55 -74.56 -20.90
C LEU A 426 75.78 -76.04 -21.22
N ILE A 427 75.59 -76.44 -22.48
CA ILE A 427 75.77 -77.83 -22.95
C ILE A 427 76.87 -77.83 -24.01
N GLN A 428 78.05 -78.37 -23.67
CA GLN A 428 79.11 -78.67 -24.63
C GLN A 428 79.22 -80.19 -24.79
N LEU A 429 78.98 -80.70 -26.00
CA LEU A 429 79.26 -82.09 -26.36
C LEU A 429 80.75 -82.21 -26.73
N VAL A 430 81.46 -83.18 -26.15
CA VAL A 430 82.83 -83.54 -26.53
C VAL A 430 82.84 -85.01 -26.93
N GLU A 431 83.25 -85.30 -28.17
CA GLU A 431 83.55 -86.65 -28.65
C GLU A 431 85.05 -86.93 -28.45
N ASP A 432 85.40 -87.85 -27.56
CA ASP A 432 86.78 -88.30 -27.37
C ASP A 432 87.19 -89.28 -28.47
N GLY A 433 88.16 -88.87 -29.29
CA GLY A 433 88.71 -89.68 -30.37
C GLY A 433 89.82 -90.63 -29.91
N ASN A 434 89.55 -91.94 -29.95
CA ASN A 434 90.47 -92.93 -30.51
C ASN A 434 89.70 -94.21 -30.95
N PRO A 435 89.88 -94.73 -32.19
CA PRO A 435 88.90 -95.59 -32.82
C PRO A 435 89.27 -97.08 -32.75
N SER A 436 88.99 -97.77 -31.65
CA SER A 436 88.90 -99.25 -31.66
C SER A 436 88.41 -99.80 -30.32
N ALA A 437 87.11 -99.68 -30.05
CA ALA A 437 86.33 -100.63 -29.24
C ALA A 437 84.87 -100.15 -29.19
N GLN A 438 83.95 -101.10 -29.28
CA GLN A 438 82.50 -100.90 -29.28
C GLN A 438 82.01 -100.22 -27.99
N SER A 439 81.02 -99.35 -28.15
CA SER A 439 80.06 -98.86 -27.13
C SER A 439 80.65 -98.23 -25.86
N GLY A 440 80.78 -96.90 -25.86
CA GLY A 440 80.97 -96.07 -24.67
C GLY A 440 79.89 -94.97 -24.57
N PRO A 441 79.45 -94.59 -23.35
CA PRO A 441 78.33 -93.69 -23.18
C PRO A 441 78.71 -92.23 -23.45
N THR A 442 77.91 -91.53 -24.26
CA THR A 442 77.94 -90.07 -24.36
C THR A 442 77.51 -89.48 -23.02
N HIS A 443 78.43 -88.85 -22.28
CA HIS A 443 78.09 -88.21 -21.02
C HIS A 443 78.01 -86.69 -21.20
N PHE A 444 76.89 -86.10 -20.78
CA PHE A 444 76.73 -84.66 -20.74
C PHE A 444 77.62 -84.10 -19.63
N ARG A 445 78.57 -83.22 -19.96
CA ARG A 445 79.22 -82.37 -18.95
C ARG A 445 78.46 -81.06 -18.86
N LEU A 446 77.93 -80.79 -17.67
CA LEU A 446 77.54 -79.44 -17.26
C LEU A 446 78.77 -78.55 -17.38
N ALA A 447 78.67 -77.42 -18.09
CA ALA A 447 79.77 -76.46 -18.16
C ALA A 447 80.19 -76.05 -16.74
N SER A 448 81.51 -76.05 -16.46
CA SER A 448 82.09 -75.70 -15.14
C SER A 448 81.70 -74.29 -14.63
N GLN A 449 81.06 -73.49 -15.47
CA GLN A 449 80.59 -72.13 -15.20
C GLN A 449 79.11 -72.05 -14.76
N PHE A 450 78.42 -73.18 -14.56
CA PHE A 450 77.03 -73.21 -14.07
C PHE A 450 76.82 -72.43 -12.76
N TRP A 451 77.83 -72.35 -11.90
CA TRP A 451 77.77 -71.55 -10.68
C TRP A 451 77.55 -70.05 -10.94
N MET A 452 78.02 -69.51 -12.08
CA MET A 452 77.78 -68.12 -12.46
C MET A 452 76.30 -67.85 -12.77
N TYR A 453 75.60 -68.82 -13.37
CA TYR A 453 74.15 -68.73 -13.58
C TYR A 453 73.41 -68.68 -12.24
N ALA A 454 73.75 -69.57 -11.29
CA ALA A 454 73.12 -69.60 -9.97
C ALA A 454 73.38 -68.29 -9.19
N LEU A 455 74.62 -67.79 -9.20
CA LEU A 455 75.00 -66.55 -8.53
C LEU A 455 74.30 -65.33 -9.14
N LEU A 456 74.32 -65.20 -10.47
CA LEU A 456 73.74 -64.06 -11.17
C LEU A 456 72.21 -64.04 -11.04
N THR A 457 71.58 -65.22 -11.04
CA THR A 457 70.13 -65.35 -10.79
C THR A 457 69.78 -64.93 -9.37
N ALA A 458 70.56 -65.35 -8.37
CA ALA A 458 70.36 -64.94 -6.98
C ALA A 458 70.55 -63.43 -6.78
N VAL A 459 71.56 -62.82 -7.41
CA VAL A 459 71.80 -61.37 -7.35
C VAL A 459 70.67 -60.60 -8.03
N MET A 460 70.23 -61.02 -9.22
CA MET A 460 69.14 -60.36 -9.94
C MET A 460 67.80 -60.50 -9.22
N THR A 461 67.48 -61.67 -8.66
CA THR A 461 66.25 -61.84 -7.85
C THR A 461 66.29 -61.02 -6.56
N MET A 462 67.44 -60.93 -5.87
CA MET A 462 67.59 -60.03 -4.73
C MET A 462 67.41 -58.57 -5.13
N MET A 463 67.98 -58.15 -6.26
CA MET A 463 67.89 -56.78 -6.75
C MET A 463 66.47 -56.39 -7.20
N THR A 464 65.67 -57.33 -7.73
CA THR A 464 64.27 -57.08 -8.11
C THR A 464 63.28 -57.23 -6.95
N LEU A 465 63.58 -58.05 -5.93
CA LEU A 465 62.75 -58.18 -4.73
C LEU A 465 62.98 -57.04 -3.72
N LEU A 466 64.16 -56.41 -3.69
CA LEU A 466 64.45 -55.31 -2.77
C LEU A 466 63.46 -54.13 -2.92
N PRO A 467 63.18 -53.62 -4.14
CA PRO A 467 62.23 -52.53 -4.35
C PRO A 467 60.80 -52.90 -3.96
N THR A 468 60.35 -54.12 -4.26
CA THR A 468 58.98 -54.58 -3.93
C THR A 468 58.82 -54.80 -2.43
N PHE A 469 59.84 -55.32 -1.75
CA PHE A 469 59.87 -55.44 -0.30
C PHE A 469 59.90 -54.08 0.41
N LEU A 470 60.70 -53.13 -0.09
CA LEU A 470 60.74 -51.76 0.45
C LEU A 470 59.40 -51.03 0.27
N VAL A 471 58.77 -51.14 -0.91
CA VAL A 471 57.45 -50.53 -1.17
C VAL A 471 56.36 -51.17 -0.31
N SER A 472 56.40 -52.48 -0.07
CA SER A 472 55.42 -53.15 0.81
C SER A 472 55.60 -52.75 2.29
N LYS A 473 56.84 -52.60 2.76
CA LYS A 473 57.16 -52.07 4.10
C LYS A 473 56.70 -50.62 4.27
N LEU A 474 56.91 -49.77 3.26
CA LEU A 474 56.46 -48.37 3.26
C LEU A 474 54.93 -48.25 3.26
N LYS A 475 54.21 -49.07 2.49
CA LYS A 475 52.74 -49.14 2.54
C LYS A 475 52.23 -49.56 3.93
N LYS A 476 52.87 -50.55 4.56
CA LYS A 476 52.50 -51.03 5.90
C LYS A 476 52.77 -49.97 6.98
N PHE A 477 53.83 -49.18 6.83
CA PHE A 477 54.14 -48.08 7.74
C PHE A 477 53.15 -46.90 7.59
N LYS A 478 52.74 -46.58 6.36
CA LYS A 478 51.75 -45.51 6.10
C LYS A 478 50.34 -45.88 6.58
N SER A 479 49.94 -47.15 6.45
CA SER A 479 48.67 -47.69 6.97
C SER A 479 48.53 -47.58 8.50
N ASN A 480 49.63 -47.64 9.25
CA ASN A 480 49.62 -47.54 10.72
C ASN A 480 49.61 -46.08 11.22
N PHE A 481 49.75 -45.09 10.32
CA PHE A 481 49.75 -43.67 10.67
C PHE A 481 48.42 -42.97 10.31
N THR A 482 47.53 -43.65 9.58
CA THR A 482 46.18 -43.15 9.18
C THR A 482 45.03 -43.95 9.81
N ALA A 483 45.31 -44.78 10.81
CA ALA A 483 44.34 -45.29 11.78
C ALA A 483 44.56 -44.54 13.09
#